data_AF-A0A7Y7U478-F1
#
_entry.id   AF-A0A7Y7U478-F1
#
_cell.length_a   1.000
_cell.length_b   1.000
_cell.length_c   1.000
_cell.angle_alpha   90.00
_cell.angle_beta   90.00
_cell.angle_gamma   90.00
#
_symmetry.space_group_name_H-M   'P 1'
#
loop_
_entity.id
_entity.type
_entity.pdbx_description
1 polymer ?
#
loop_
_entity_poly.entity_id
_entity_poly.type
_entity_poly.pdbx_seq_one_letter_code
_entity_poly.pdbx_strand_id
1 'polypeptide(L)'
;MSLTKYKNALPLLRIPFSVYLMPVFWFGLSALREPFSPWRAVGVFVVLHLLAYPASNGYNSYYDRDEGSIGGLRTPPKVSPELLHLVWLFDALAVLGGWLLSPVFAGLVAVYLLVSKAYSYEGIRLKKYPLLSTAVVVVFQGAYTFLMTQVGVGADWGRLLAPDNLLLALVSSLFLAGSYPLTQVYQHAEDARRGDRTLSLRLGIRGTFVFAGLALAAGAGLLAYTYLRRHELSHLLLFLVATGPVVWLFGRWAWAVWQDEAAANFDRTMRMNQVSSLCMSLAFALMLLF
;
A
#
# COMPACT_ATOMS: atom_id res chain seq x y z
N MET A 1 -14.66 -23.54 -22.49
CA MET A 1 -14.71 -22.10 -22.89
C MET A 1 -14.82 -21.12 -21.73
N SER A 2 -15.48 -21.45 -20.59
CA SER A 2 -15.60 -20.53 -19.42
C SER A 2 -14.30 -20.39 -18.60
N LEU A 3 -13.64 -21.49 -18.22
CA LEU A 3 -12.44 -21.47 -17.37
C LEU A 3 -11.25 -20.69 -17.95
N THR A 4 -11.08 -20.73 -19.27
CA THR A 4 -9.99 -20.02 -19.96
C THR A 4 -10.11 -18.50 -19.78
N LYS A 5 -11.34 -17.95 -19.73
CA LYS A 5 -11.56 -16.51 -19.54
C LYS A 5 -11.17 -16.06 -18.14
N TYR A 6 -11.57 -16.82 -17.12
CA TYR A 6 -11.16 -16.56 -15.73
C TYR A 6 -9.65 -16.68 -15.54
N LYS A 7 -9.00 -17.68 -16.17
CA LYS A 7 -7.53 -17.82 -16.15
C LYS A 7 -6.82 -16.58 -16.72
N ASN A 8 -7.38 -15.96 -17.75
CA ASN A 8 -6.82 -14.76 -18.37
C ASN A 8 -7.08 -13.49 -17.55
N ALA A 9 -8.17 -13.44 -16.77
CA ALA A 9 -8.49 -12.32 -15.89
C ALA A 9 -7.72 -12.35 -14.56
N LEU A 10 -7.41 -13.54 -14.04
CA LEU A 10 -6.76 -13.75 -12.74
C LEU A 10 -5.47 -12.92 -12.52
N PRO A 11 -4.55 -12.76 -13.50
CA PRO A 11 -3.37 -11.92 -13.32
C PRO A 11 -3.68 -10.46 -12.97
N LEU A 12 -4.81 -9.91 -13.43
CA LEU A 12 -5.21 -8.51 -13.19
C LEU A 12 -5.62 -8.25 -11.74
N LEU A 13 -5.92 -9.29 -10.95
CA LEU A 13 -6.05 -9.18 -9.50
C LEU A 13 -4.71 -8.90 -8.83
N ARG A 14 -3.58 -9.12 -9.51
CA ARG A 14 -2.23 -8.80 -9.03
C ARG A 14 -1.93 -9.35 -7.63
N ILE A 15 -2.37 -10.58 -7.34
CA ILE A 15 -2.16 -11.23 -6.03
C ILE A 15 -0.68 -11.21 -5.59
N PRO A 16 0.30 -11.52 -6.46
CA PRO A 16 1.71 -11.43 -6.06
C PRO A 16 2.16 -10.00 -5.71
N PHE A 17 1.55 -8.97 -6.33
CA PHE A 17 1.85 -7.57 -6.01
C PHE A 17 1.32 -7.20 -4.62
N SER A 18 0.23 -7.80 -4.15
CA SER A 18 -0.32 -7.54 -2.81
C SER A 18 0.66 -7.93 -1.70
N VAL A 19 1.62 -8.83 -1.94
CA VAL A 19 2.73 -9.12 -1.02
C VAL A 19 3.57 -7.87 -0.75
N TYR A 20 3.68 -6.95 -1.71
CA TYR A 20 4.44 -5.72 -1.49
C TYR A 20 3.78 -4.76 -0.52
N LEU A 21 2.52 -5.00 -0.15
CA LEU A 21 1.75 -4.22 0.82
C LEU A 21 1.89 -4.75 2.26
N MET A 22 2.64 -5.84 2.48
CA MET A 22 2.91 -6.40 3.81
C MET A 22 3.52 -5.44 4.85
N PRO A 23 4.33 -4.43 4.50
CA PRO A 23 4.94 -3.56 5.50
C PRO A 23 3.93 -2.91 6.46
N VAL A 24 2.79 -2.41 5.96
CA VAL A 24 1.80 -1.76 6.83
C VAL A 24 1.12 -2.76 7.77
N PHE A 25 0.93 -4.01 7.33
CA PHE A 25 0.41 -5.08 8.18
C PHE A 25 1.39 -5.39 9.31
N TRP A 26 2.65 -5.66 9.00
CA TRP A 26 3.66 -5.95 10.02
C TRP A 26 3.87 -4.75 10.95
N PHE A 27 3.84 -3.53 10.42
CA PHE A 27 3.95 -2.32 11.23
C PHE A 27 2.79 -2.17 12.20
N GLY A 28 1.55 -2.43 11.74
CA GLY A 28 0.37 -2.42 12.59
C GLY A 28 0.50 -3.40 13.76
N LEU A 29 1.01 -4.61 13.50
CA LEU A 29 1.25 -5.61 14.53
C LEU A 29 2.39 -5.23 15.47
N SER A 30 3.55 -4.82 14.94
CA SER A 30 4.74 -4.51 15.74
C SER A 30 4.59 -3.26 16.60
N ALA A 31 3.64 -2.39 16.27
CA ALA A 31 3.31 -1.24 17.10
C ALA A 31 2.57 -1.61 18.39
N LEU A 32 1.92 -2.78 18.44
CA LEU A 32 1.22 -3.27 19.64
C LEU A 32 2.25 -3.75 20.69
N ARG A 33 2.17 -3.21 21.90
CA ARG A 33 3.08 -3.56 23.02
C ARG A 33 2.67 -4.82 23.77
N GLU A 34 1.47 -5.30 23.50
CA GLU A 34 0.89 -6.45 24.19
C GLU A 34 0.56 -7.57 23.19
N PRO A 35 0.49 -8.83 23.65
CA PRO A 35 0.16 -9.96 22.81
C PRO A 35 -1.17 -9.75 22.08
N PHE A 36 -1.18 -10.10 20.80
CA PHE A 36 -2.38 -10.18 19.98
C PHE A 36 -2.63 -11.64 19.57
N SER A 37 -3.85 -11.93 19.10
CA SER A 37 -4.19 -13.28 18.67
C SER A 37 -3.47 -13.67 17.37
N PRO A 38 -2.62 -14.72 17.36
CA PRO A 38 -1.92 -15.15 16.14
C PRO A 38 -2.88 -15.66 15.07
N TRP A 39 -3.96 -16.35 15.46
CA TRP A 39 -4.95 -16.84 14.50
C TRP A 39 -5.70 -15.67 13.83
N ARG A 40 -6.00 -14.60 14.58
CA ARG A 40 -6.58 -13.40 14.01
C ARG A 40 -5.59 -12.69 13.10
N ALA A 41 -4.31 -12.63 13.47
CA ALA A 41 -3.28 -12.04 12.61
C ALA A 41 -3.20 -12.76 11.26
N VAL A 42 -3.23 -14.09 11.24
CA VAL A 42 -3.32 -14.88 10.01
C VAL A 42 -4.62 -14.58 9.25
N GLY A 43 -5.75 -14.50 9.94
CA GLY A 43 -7.03 -14.15 9.33
C GLY A 43 -7.03 -12.76 8.67
N VAL A 44 -6.51 -11.75 9.37
CA VAL A 44 -6.33 -10.38 8.84
C VAL A 44 -5.41 -10.39 7.63
N PHE A 45 -4.30 -11.13 7.70
CA PHE A 45 -3.38 -11.28 6.59
C PHE A 45 -4.08 -11.82 5.33
N VAL A 46 -4.84 -12.91 5.47
CA VAL A 46 -5.60 -13.52 4.37
C VAL A 46 -6.64 -12.54 3.82
N VAL A 47 -7.44 -11.91 4.70
CA VAL A 47 -8.49 -10.97 4.30
C VAL A 47 -7.89 -9.79 3.51
N LEU A 48 -6.78 -9.22 3.95
CA LEU A 48 -6.19 -8.06 3.28
C LEU A 48 -5.41 -8.45 2.02
N HIS A 49 -4.47 -9.38 2.12
CA HIS A 49 -3.47 -9.63 1.06
C HIS A 49 -3.98 -10.57 -0.03
N LEU A 50 -4.87 -11.51 0.32
CA LEU A 50 -5.37 -12.50 -0.62
C LEU A 50 -6.77 -12.18 -1.15
N LEU A 51 -7.52 -11.27 -0.49
CA LEU A 51 -8.88 -10.92 -0.89
C LEU A 51 -9.06 -9.42 -1.19
N ALA A 52 -8.92 -8.55 -0.19
CA ALA A 52 -9.25 -7.13 -0.35
C ALA A 52 -8.32 -6.39 -1.33
N TYR A 53 -7.00 -6.48 -1.17
CA TYR A 53 -6.06 -5.83 -2.09
C TYR A 53 -6.16 -6.39 -3.51
N PRO A 54 -6.27 -7.72 -3.73
CA PRO A 54 -6.51 -8.23 -5.06
C PRO A 54 -7.82 -7.75 -5.69
N ALA A 55 -8.91 -7.67 -4.93
CA ALA A 55 -10.19 -7.11 -5.41
C ALA A 55 -10.03 -5.66 -5.85
N SER A 56 -9.40 -4.83 -5.03
CA SER A 56 -9.06 -3.43 -5.34
C SER A 56 -8.22 -3.31 -6.60
N ASN A 57 -7.18 -4.14 -6.74
CA ASN A 57 -6.30 -4.16 -7.90
C ASN A 57 -7.03 -4.56 -9.18
N GLY A 58 -7.88 -5.59 -9.11
CA GLY A 58 -8.69 -6.05 -10.25
C GLY A 58 -9.74 -5.02 -10.67
N TYR A 59 -10.40 -4.38 -9.71
CA TYR A 59 -11.37 -3.31 -9.99
C TYR A 59 -10.68 -2.13 -10.68
N ASN A 60 -9.52 -1.72 -10.16
CA ASN A 60 -8.69 -0.69 -10.78
C ASN A 60 -8.32 -1.06 -12.22
N SER A 61 -7.80 -2.26 -12.46
CA SER A 61 -7.46 -2.72 -13.82
C SER A 61 -8.68 -2.77 -14.75
N TYR A 62 -9.85 -3.13 -14.25
CA TYR A 62 -11.07 -3.20 -15.07
C TYR A 62 -11.49 -1.84 -15.66
N TYR A 63 -11.40 -0.78 -14.84
CA TYR A 63 -11.79 0.58 -15.24
C TYR A 63 -10.67 1.34 -15.96
N ASP A 64 -9.41 1.07 -15.60
CA ASP A 64 -8.28 1.80 -16.17
C ASP A 64 -7.89 1.29 -17.56
N ARG A 65 -8.13 0.00 -17.82
CA ARG A 65 -7.87 -0.69 -19.09
C ARG A 65 -6.49 -0.37 -19.65
N ASP A 66 -5.49 -0.33 -18.77
CA ASP A 66 -4.10 -0.04 -19.12
C ASP A 66 -3.60 -0.97 -20.24
N GLU A 67 -2.92 -0.38 -21.23
CA GLU A 67 -2.20 -1.13 -22.26
C GLU A 67 -0.70 -1.19 -21.95
N GLY A 68 -0.19 -0.19 -21.22
CA GLY A 68 1.17 -0.17 -20.72
C GLY A 68 1.33 -0.97 -19.43
N SER A 69 2.57 -1.00 -18.92
CA SER A 69 2.87 -1.70 -17.67
C SER A 69 2.12 -1.09 -16.48
N ILE A 70 1.69 -1.95 -15.56
CA ILE A 70 1.07 -1.58 -14.28
C ILE A 70 1.77 -2.30 -13.13
N GLY A 71 1.53 -1.88 -11.88
CA GLY A 71 2.18 -2.49 -10.71
C GLY A 71 2.15 -4.03 -10.74
N GLY A 72 3.32 -4.65 -10.80
CA GLY A 72 3.49 -6.11 -10.83
C GLY A 72 3.31 -6.78 -12.20
N LEU A 73 2.87 -6.06 -13.25
CA LEU A 73 2.66 -6.61 -14.59
C LEU A 73 3.27 -5.72 -15.67
N ARG A 74 4.33 -6.19 -16.34
CA ARG A 74 4.94 -5.45 -17.46
C ARG A 74 4.01 -5.36 -18.67
N THR A 75 3.26 -6.42 -18.93
CA THR A 75 2.34 -6.53 -20.07
C THR A 75 1.02 -7.07 -19.53
N PRO A 76 0.12 -6.21 -19.04
CA PRO A 76 -1.15 -6.67 -18.49
C PRO A 76 -1.99 -7.34 -19.59
N PRO A 77 -2.69 -8.45 -19.29
CA PRO A 77 -3.63 -9.03 -20.24
C PRO A 77 -4.83 -8.10 -20.44
N LYS A 78 -5.54 -8.26 -21.56
CA LYS A 78 -6.75 -7.48 -21.84
C LYS A 78 -7.83 -7.76 -20.80
N VAL A 79 -8.46 -6.70 -20.34
CA VAL A 79 -9.59 -6.75 -19.41
C VAL A 79 -10.77 -7.49 -20.04
N SER A 80 -11.47 -8.30 -19.23
CA SER A 80 -12.72 -8.96 -19.60
C SER A 80 -13.76 -8.83 -18.49
N PRO A 81 -15.06 -9.00 -18.79
CA PRO A 81 -16.14 -8.95 -17.78
C PRO A 81 -15.95 -9.93 -16.62
N GLU A 82 -15.31 -11.08 -16.87
CA GLU A 82 -15.03 -12.09 -15.84
C GLU A 82 -14.15 -11.56 -14.70
N LEU A 83 -13.35 -10.51 -14.93
CA LEU A 83 -12.61 -9.83 -13.87
C LEU A 83 -13.54 -9.22 -12.82
N LEU A 84 -14.67 -8.62 -13.22
CA LEU A 84 -15.64 -8.09 -12.25
C LEU A 84 -16.29 -9.19 -11.42
N HIS A 85 -16.56 -10.36 -12.01
CA HIS A 85 -17.08 -11.50 -11.26
C HIS A 85 -16.10 -11.93 -10.16
N LEU A 86 -14.81 -11.97 -10.47
CA LEU A 86 -13.76 -12.27 -9.49
C LEU A 86 -13.66 -11.18 -8.41
N VAL A 87 -13.73 -9.91 -8.80
CA VAL A 87 -13.71 -8.79 -7.85
C VAL A 87 -14.87 -8.90 -6.86
N TRP A 88 -16.10 -9.11 -7.33
CA TRP A 88 -17.27 -9.23 -6.44
C TRP A 88 -17.17 -10.44 -5.52
N LEU A 89 -16.65 -11.56 -6.02
CA LEU A 89 -16.39 -12.74 -5.19
C LEU A 89 -15.37 -12.40 -4.10
N PHE A 90 -14.26 -11.76 -4.43
CA PHE A 90 -13.21 -11.41 -3.47
C PHE A 90 -13.68 -10.36 -2.47
N ASP A 91 -14.47 -9.37 -2.89
CA ASP A 91 -15.11 -8.40 -1.99
C ASP A 91 -16.00 -9.09 -0.96
N ALA A 92 -16.90 -9.97 -1.43
CA ALA A 92 -17.80 -10.71 -0.56
C ALA A 92 -17.01 -11.59 0.43
N LEU A 93 -16.00 -12.31 -0.04
CA LEU A 93 -15.15 -13.14 0.81
C LEU A 93 -14.32 -12.30 1.79
N ALA A 94 -13.85 -11.11 1.41
CA ALA A 94 -13.09 -10.24 2.29
C ALA A 94 -13.97 -9.72 3.45
N VAL A 95 -15.19 -9.28 3.15
CA VAL A 95 -16.13 -8.79 4.18
C VAL A 95 -16.62 -9.93 5.07
N LEU A 96 -16.98 -11.08 4.48
CA LEU A 96 -17.39 -12.27 5.24
C LEU A 96 -16.25 -12.79 6.11
N GLY A 97 -15.04 -12.91 5.55
CA GLY A 97 -13.84 -13.29 6.29
C GLY A 97 -13.52 -12.31 7.42
N GLY A 98 -13.68 -11.01 7.17
CA GLY A 98 -13.54 -9.97 8.19
C GLY A 98 -14.58 -10.12 9.31
N TRP A 99 -15.82 -10.46 8.97
CA TRP A 99 -16.91 -10.65 9.94
C TRP A 99 -16.64 -11.82 10.89
N LEU A 100 -16.04 -12.90 10.39
CA LEU A 100 -15.60 -14.03 11.20
C LEU A 100 -14.52 -13.65 12.24
N LEU A 101 -13.76 -12.57 12.00
CA LEU A 101 -12.79 -12.06 12.97
C LEU A 101 -13.45 -11.08 13.94
N SER A 102 -14.18 -10.08 13.41
CA SER A 102 -14.88 -9.04 14.16
C SER A 102 -15.82 -8.25 13.24
N PRO A 103 -17.08 -7.98 13.65
CA PRO A 103 -17.98 -7.10 12.90
C PRO A 103 -17.40 -5.70 12.63
N VAL A 104 -16.62 -5.16 13.57
CA VAL A 104 -15.96 -3.85 13.41
C VAL A 104 -14.89 -3.93 12.31
N PHE A 105 -14.06 -4.97 12.33
CA PHE A 105 -13.05 -5.19 11.29
C PHE A 105 -13.69 -5.37 9.91
N ALA A 106 -14.79 -6.14 9.81
CA ALA A 106 -15.56 -6.30 8.57
C ALA A 106 -16.07 -4.96 8.03
N GLY A 107 -16.60 -4.10 8.91
CA GLY A 107 -17.04 -2.76 8.56
C GLY A 107 -15.89 -1.89 8.03
N LEU A 108 -14.70 -1.98 8.63
CA LEU A 108 -13.52 -1.27 8.15
C LEU A 108 -13.05 -1.77 6.78
N VAL A 109 -13.03 -3.09 6.58
CA VAL A 109 -12.72 -3.71 5.27
C VAL A 109 -13.73 -3.26 4.21
N ALA A 110 -15.02 -3.23 4.54
CA ALA A 110 -16.05 -2.77 3.61
C ALA A 110 -15.85 -1.30 3.21
N VAL A 111 -15.55 -0.41 4.17
CA VAL A 111 -15.26 1.00 3.88
C VAL A 111 -14.00 1.13 3.01
N TYR A 112 -12.92 0.39 3.31
CA TYR A 112 -11.72 0.35 2.47
C TYR A 112 -12.05 -0.03 1.02
N LEU A 113 -12.84 -1.10 0.82
CA LEU A 113 -13.23 -1.57 -0.51
C LEU A 113 -14.11 -0.53 -1.24
N LEU A 114 -15.05 0.10 -0.56
CA LEU A 114 -15.90 1.14 -1.14
C LEU A 114 -15.08 2.36 -1.59
N VAL A 115 -14.13 2.80 -0.76
CA VAL A 115 -13.22 3.90 -1.11
C VAL A 115 -12.33 3.52 -2.29
N SER A 116 -11.80 2.30 -2.28
CA SER A 116 -11.02 1.77 -3.40
C SER A 116 -11.83 1.71 -4.70
N LYS A 117 -13.13 1.42 -4.64
CA LYS A 117 -14.01 1.45 -5.82
C LYS A 117 -14.29 2.86 -6.28
N ALA A 118 -14.59 3.78 -5.37
CA ALA A 118 -14.77 5.20 -5.68
C ALA A 118 -13.51 5.81 -6.33
N TYR A 119 -12.33 5.28 -6.01
CA TYR A 119 -11.07 5.67 -6.62
C TYR A 119 -11.04 5.50 -8.14
N SER A 120 -11.56 4.38 -8.66
CA SER A 120 -11.47 4.00 -10.08
C SER A 120 -12.79 4.07 -10.86
N TYR A 121 -13.94 3.98 -10.19
CA TYR A 121 -15.25 3.98 -10.84
C TYR A 121 -15.50 5.25 -11.65
N GLU A 122 -15.88 5.12 -12.92
CA GLU A 122 -16.05 6.25 -13.86
C GLU A 122 -16.97 7.37 -13.34
N GLY A 123 -18.04 7.03 -12.61
CA GLY A 123 -18.98 8.02 -12.07
C GLY A 123 -18.41 8.91 -10.96
N ILE A 124 -17.31 8.52 -10.32
CA ILE A 124 -16.65 9.30 -9.25
C ILE A 124 -15.21 9.63 -9.68
N ARG A 125 -14.40 8.59 -9.88
CA ARG A 125 -13.00 8.58 -10.34
C ARG A 125 -12.12 9.55 -9.55
N LEU A 126 -11.97 9.32 -8.24
CA LEU A 126 -11.19 10.20 -7.36
C LEU A 126 -9.76 10.44 -7.87
N LYS A 127 -9.17 9.44 -8.54
CA LYS A 127 -7.82 9.49 -9.11
C LYS A 127 -7.57 10.63 -10.11
N LYS A 128 -8.62 11.23 -10.68
CA LYS A 128 -8.49 12.41 -11.54
C LYS A 128 -8.04 13.68 -10.80
N TYR A 129 -8.18 13.69 -9.46
CA TYR A 129 -7.81 14.83 -8.61
C TYR A 129 -6.51 14.53 -7.86
N PRO A 130 -5.39 15.24 -8.12
CA PRO A 130 -4.07 14.84 -7.61
C PRO A 130 -3.99 14.87 -6.08
N LEU A 131 -4.44 15.96 -5.46
CA LEU A 131 -4.35 16.13 -4.01
C LEU A 131 -5.34 15.22 -3.29
N LEU A 132 -6.61 15.20 -3.75
CA LEU A 132 -7.64 14.37 -3.14
C LEU A 132 -7.32 12.88 -3.29
N SER A 133 -6.89 12.44 -4.47
CA SER A 133 -6.51 11.03 -4.69
C SER A 133 -5.31 10.63 -3.85
N THR A 134 -4.31 11.50 -3.72
CA THR A 134 -3.15 11.24 -2.86
C THR A 134 -3.59 11.16 -1.40
N ALA A 135 -4.37 12.12 -0.91
CA ALA A 135 -4.86 12.11 0.47
C ALA A 135 -5.66 10.85 0.79
N VAL A 136 -6.56 10.43 -0.11
CA VAL A 136 -7.35 9.21 0.04
C VAL A 136 -6.44 7.98 0.11
N VAL A 137 -5.49 7.83 -0.82
CA VAL A 137 -4.58 6.67 -0.82
C VAL A 137 -3.71 6.66 0.43
N VAL A 138 -3.12 7.80 0.78
CA VAL A 138 -2.24 7.95 1.95
C VAL A 138 -2.98 7.61 3.25
N VAL A 139 -4.20 8.08 3.43
CA VAL A 139 -4.99 7.78 4.63
C VAL A 139 -5.45 6.32 4.64
N PHE A 140 -6.04 5.83 3.55
CA PHE A 140 -6.67 4.51 3.53
C PHE A 140 -5.66 3.36 3.45
N GLN A 141 -4.53 3.53 2.76
CA GLN A 141 -3.45 2.54 2.72
C GLN A 141 -2.42 2.73 3.84
N GLY A 142 -2.36 3.91 4.46
CA GLY A 142 -1.50 4.22 5.60
C GLY A 142 -2.19 4.01 6.94
N ALA A 143 -2.52 5.10 7.63
CA ALA A 143 -3.08 5.09 8.99
C ALA A 143 -4.32 4.20 9.15
N TYR A 144 -5.25 4.23 8.19
CA TYR A 144 -6.47 3.45 8.24
C TYR A 144 -6.16 1.94 8.22
N THR A 145 -5.31 1.49 7.29
CA THR A 145 -4.92 0.07 7.18
C THR A 145 -4.11 -0.38 8.39
N PHE A 146 -3.24 0.49 8.91
CA PHE A 146 -2.49 0.25 10.15
C PHE A 146 -3.45 -0.02 11.34
N LEU A 147 -4.41 0.87 11.58
CA LEU A 147 -5.39 0.73 12.67
C LEU A 147 -6.37 -0.43 12.40
N MET A 148 -6.82 -0.60 11.17
CA MET A 148 -7.68 -1.71 10.76
C MET A 148 -7.01 -3.06 11.02
N THR A 149 -5.71 -3.18 10.79
CA THR A 149 -4.94 -4.38 11.14
C THR A 149 -5.01 -4.67 12.64
N GLN A 150 -4.79 -3.64 13.47
CA GLN A 150 -4.85 -3.76 14.94
C GLN A 150 -6.24 -4.12 15.45
N VAL A 151 -7.29 -3.51 14.88
CA VAL A 151 -8.69 -3.88 15.17
C VAL A 151 -8.97 -5.34 14.81
N GLY A 152 -8.48 -5.79 13.65
CA GLY A 152 -8.68 -7.16 13.18
C GLY A 152 -8.03 -8.21 14.08
N VAL A 153 -6.91 -7.89 14.73
CA VAL A 153 -6.27 -8.77 15.71
C VAL A 153 -6.84 -8.64 17.13
N GLY A 154 -7.78 -7.72 17.35
CA GLY A 154 -8.52 -7.56 18.59
C GLY A 154 -7.90 -6.61 19.59
N ALA A 155 -7.10 -5.63 19.16
CA ALA A 155 -6.63 -4.56 20.03
C ALA A 155 -7.81 -3.75 20.60
N ASP A 156 -7.74 -3.37 21.87
CA ASP A 156 -8.76 -2.53 22.51
C ASP A 156 -8.65 -1.06 22.09
N TRP A 157 -9.74 -0.32 22.29
CA TRP A 157 -9.83 1.10 21.91
C TRP A 157 -8.81 2.01 22.63
N GLY A 158 -8.43 1.68 23.87
CA GLY A 158 -7.44 2.45 24.62
C GLY A 158 -6.07 2.38 23.94
N ARG A 159 -5.67 1.19 23.48
CA ARG A 159 -4.43 1.00 22.72
C ARG A 159 -4.49 1.64 21.34
N LEU A 160 -5.61 1.47 20.63
CA LEU A 160 -5.80 2.04 19.29
C LEU A 160 -5.67 3.57 19.32
N LEU A 161 -6.29 4.21 20.31
CA LEU A 161 -6.33 5.67 20.47
C LEU A 161 -5.17 6.23 21.30
N ALA A 162 -4.24 5.39 21.76
CA ALA A 162 -3.07 5.85 22.49
C ALA A 162 -2.28 6.84 21.60
N PRO A 163 -1.85 8.01 22.13
CA PRO A 163 -1.20 9.03 21.33
C PRO A 163 -0.02 8.49 20.52
N ASP A 164 0.84 7.66 21.12
CA ASP A 164 2.00 7.10 20.42
C ASP A 164 1.60 6.12 19.31
N ASN A 165 0.50 5.38 19.46
CA ASN A 165 -0.01 4.51 18.41
C ASN A 165 -0.60 5.32 17.25
N LEU A 166 -1.27 6.43 17.53
CA LEU A 166 -1.76 7.36 16.50
C LEU A 166 -0.61 8.07 15.76
N LEU A 167 0.51 8.37 16.45
CA LEU A 167 1.72 8.87 15.80
C LEU A 167 2.30 7.81 14.84
N LEU A 168 2.34 6.53 15.23
CA LEU A 168 2.76 5.44 14.33
C LEU A 168 1.79 5.24 13.16
N ALA A 169 0.49 5.40 13.37
CA ALA A 169 -0.49 5.42 12.27
C ALA A 169 -0.19 6.57 11.28
N LEU A 170 0.15 7.77 11.78
CA LEU A 170 0.58 8.90 10.95
C LEU A 170 1.89 8.62 10.21
N VAL A 171 2.86 7.95 10.86
CA VAL A 171 4.09 7.47 10.20
C VAL A 171 3.74 6.58 9.00
N SER A 172 2.80 5.65 9.16
CA SER A 172 2.34 4.78 8.06
C SER A 172 1.85 5.62 6.87
N SER A 173 1.00 6.62 7.12
CA SER A 173 0.56 7.57 6.09
C SER A 173 1.73 8.35 5.46
N LEU A 174 2.70 8.85 6.23
CA LEU A 174 3.85 9.58 5.68
C LEU A 174 4.72 8.71 4.78
N PHE A 175 4.93 7.44 5.15
CA PHE A 175 5.62 6.49 4.29
C PHE A 175 4.85 6.24 3.00
N LEU A 176 3.53 6.06 3.05
CA LEU A 176 2.70 5.95 1.86
C LEU A 176 2.69 7.23 1.03
N ALA A 177 2.74 8.41 1.66
CA ALA A 177 2.83 9.69 0.95
C ALA A 177 4.11 9.78 0.13
N GLY A 178 5.21 9.24 0.65
CA GLY A 178 6.46 9.18 -0.10
C GLY A 178 6.47 8.10 -1.18
N SER A 179 6.04 6.88 -0.86
CA SER A 179 6.13 5.75 -1.78
C SER A 179 5.09 5.79 -2.90
N TYR A 180 3.87 6.24 -2.62
CA TYR A 180 2.77 6.17 -3.57
C TYR A 180 3.04 6.94 -4.88
N PRO A 181 3.47 8.22 -4.85
CA PRO A 181 3.81 8.94 -6.08
C PRO A 181 4.94 8.29 -6.89
N LEU A 182 5.92 7.64 -6.23
CA LEU A 182 6.98 6.92 -6.93
C LEU A 182 6.44 5.71 -7.72
N THR A 183 5.32 5.12 -7.29
CA THR A 183 4.68 4.04 -8.05
C THR A 183 4.05 4.51 -9.36
N GLN A 184 3.85 5.82 -9.52
CA GLN A 184 3.22 6.42 -10.70
C GLN A 184 4.23 7.05 -11.66
N VAL A 185 5.50 7.18 -11.26
CA VAL A 185 6.49 8.01 -11.96
C VAL A 185 6.77 7.54 -13.40
N TYR A 186 6.65 6.23 -13.66
CA TYR A 186 6.84 5.66 -15.00
C TYR A 186 5.57 5.70 -15.87
N GLN A 187 4.41 6.05 -15.29
CA GLN A 187 3.10 6.02 -15.96
C GLN A 187 2.64 7.38 -16.47
N HIS A 188 3.48 8.43 -16.39
CA HIS A 188 3.09 9.81 -16.72
C HIS A 188 2.41 9.95 -18.08
N ALA A 189 2.97 9.33 -19.12
CA ALA A 189 2.41 9.39 -20.47
C ALA A 189 1.03 8.72 -20.57
N GLU A 190 0.84 7.58 -19.89
CA GLU A 190 -0.41 6.83 -19.93
C GLU A 190 -1.51 7.50 -19.09
N ASP A 191 -1.15 8.01 -17.91
CA ASP A 191 -2.04 8.79 -17.06
C ASP A 191 -2.51 10.07 -17.77
N ALA A 192 -1.61 10.77 -18.46
CA ALA A 192 -1.95 11.95 -19.24
C ALA A 192 -2.91 11.63 -20.40
N ARG A 193 -2.70 10.52 -21.12
CA ARG A 193 -3.61 10.08 -22.21
C ARG A 193 -5.03 9.79 -21.71
N ARG A 194 -5.16 9.30 -20.47
CA ARG A 194 -6.47 9.05 -19.83
C ARG A 194 -7.13 10.31 -19.24
N GLY A 195 -6.43 11.44 -19.23
CA GLY A 195 -6.89 12.65 -18.56
C GLY A 195 -6.79 12.60 -17.02
N ASP A 196 -6.09 11.61 -16.46
CA ASP A 196 -5.83 11.54 -15.02
C ASP A 196 -4.71 12.56 -14.68
N ARG A 197 -4.89 13.34 -13.62
CA ARG A 197 -3.89 14.30 -13.13
C ARG A 197 -3.35 13.80 -11.78
N THR A 198 -2.45 12.83 -11.81
CA THR A 198 -1.82 12.29 -10.59
C THR A 198 -0.89 13.32 -9.95
N LEU A 199 -0.56 13.15 -8.66
CA LEU A 199 0.37 14.04 -7.98
C LEU A 199 1.76 13.98 -8.62
N SER A 200 2.22 12.77 -8.97
CA SER A 200 3.50 12.59 -9.64
C SER A 200 3.56 13.32 -10.99
N LEU A 201 2.49 13.27 -11.79
CA LEU A 201 2.41 14.00 -13.05
C LEU A 201 2.48 15.52 -12.82
N ARG A 202 1.81 16.05 -11.78
CA ARG A 202 1.84 17.49 -11.46
C ARG A 202 3.19 17.98 -10.96
N LEU A 203 3.89 17.17 -10.17
CA LEU A 203 5.22 17.51 -9.66
C LEU A 203 6.32 17.32 -10.73
N GLY A 204 6.02 16.57 -11.80
CA GLY A 204 7.02 16.07 -12.72
C GLY A 204 7.88 14.97 -12.09
N ILE A 205 8.74 14.36 -12.90
CA ILE A 205 9.56 13.21 -12.47
C ILE A 205 10.47 13.61 -11.30
N ARG A 206 11.32 14.62 -11.46
CA ARG A 206 12.26 15.05 -10.41
C ARG A 206 11.55 15.59 -9.16
N GLY A 207 10.49 16.36 -9.32
CA GLY A 207 9.69 16.86 -8.19
C GLY A 207 9.05 15.73 -7.39
N THR A 208 8.66 14.62 -8.05
CA THR A 208 8.18 13.42 -7.38
C THR A 208 9.24 12.83 -6.45
N PHE A 209 10.50 12.75 -6.88
CA PHE A 209 11.59 12.26 -6.02
C PHE A 209 11.88 13.18 -4.84
N VAL A 210 11.85 14.50 -5.03
CA VAL A 210 12.02 15.47 -3.93
C VAL A 210 10.89 15.32 -2.91
N PHE A 211 9.64 15.31 -3.36
CA PHE A 211 8.48 15.11 -2.50
C PHE A 211 8.55 13.78 -1.75
N ALA A 212 8.90 12.70 -2.45
CA ALA A 212 9.05 11.39 -1.85
C ALA A 212 10.13 11.37 -0.77
N GLY A 213 11.30 11.94 -1.05
CA GLY A 213 12.40 12.04 -0.08
C GLY A 213 11.99 12.81 1.18
N LEU A 214 11.31 13.95 1.03
CA LEU A 214 10.82 14.74 2.16
C LEU A 214 9.76 14.00 2.99
N ALA A 215 8.79 13.36 2.34
CA ALA A 215 7.74 12.61 3.03
C ALA A 215 8.29 11.37 3.76
N LEU A 216 9.20 10.63 3.13
CA LEU A 216 9.89 9.48 3.75
C LEU A 216 10.76 9.92 4.93
N ALA A 217 11.51 11.03 4.80
CA ALA A 217 12.31 11.58 5.88
C ALA A 217 11.45 12.06 7.05
N ALA A 218 10.32 12.73 6.78
CA ALA A 218 9.35 13.12 7.80
C ALA A 218 8.76 11.90 8.52
N GLY A 219 8.39 10.85 7.78
CA GLY A 219 7.93 9.59 8.35
C GLY A 219 8.98 8.92 9.24
N ALA A 220 10.24 8.85 8.79
CA ALA A 220 11.34 8.26 9.54
C ALA A 220 11.68 9.09 10.79
N GLY A 221 11.66 10.43 10.68
CA GLY A 221 11.87 11.33 11.82
C GLY A 221 10.76 11.20 12.87
N LEU A 222 9.49 11.12 12.44
CA LEU A 222 8.36 10.92 13.36
C LEU A 222 8.39 9.52 14.01
N LEU A 223 8.79 8.49 13.26
CA LEU A 223 9.01 7.15 13.80
C LEU A 223 10.11 7.15 14.87
N ALA A 224 11.24 7.79 14.58
CA ALA A 224 12.34 7.93 15.53
C ALA A 224 11.90 8.66 16.80
N TYR A 225 11.22 9.80 16.66
CA TYR A 225 10.64 10.53 17.79
C TYR A 225 9.72 9.64 18.63
N THR A 226 8.82 8.89 17.99
CA THR A 226 7.83 8.06 18.67
C THR A 226 8.48 6.87 19.40
N TYR A 227 9.46 6.19 18.79
CA TYR A 227 10.18 5.10 19.45
C TYR A 227 11.09 5.58 20.59
N LEU A 228 11.71 6.75 20.47
CA LEU A 228 12.46 7.35 21.58
C LEU A 228 11.54 7.68 22.75
N ARG A 229 10.34 8.21 22.49
CA ARG A 229 9.31 8.47 23.51
C ARG A 229 8.81 7.18 24.17
N ARG A 230 8.72 6.08 23.40
CA ARG A 230 8.35 4.75 23.90
C ARG A 230 9.49 4.00 24.61
N HIS A 231 10.70 4.56 24.64
CA HIS A 231 11.94 3.92 25.12
C HIS A 231 12.32 2.66 24.34
N GLU A 232 12.00 2.62 23.04
CA GLU A 232 12.18 1.49 22.12
C GLU A 232 13.37 1.74 21.17
N LEU A 233 14.55 2.02 21.74
CA LEU A 233 15.76 2.30 20.95
C LEU A 233 16.18 1.12 20.05
N SER A 234 15.98 -0.12 20.53
CA SER A 234 16.25 -1.33 19.76
C SER A 234 15.42 -1.38 18.47
N HIS A 235 14.11 -1.07 18.53
CA HIS A 235 13.24 -1.02 17.36
C HIS A 235 13.66 0.07 16.38
N LEU A 236 14.06 1.25 16.88
CA LEU A 236 14.60 2.31 16.01
C LEU A 236 15.87 1.89 15.29
N LEU A 237 16.85 1.32 16.01
CA LEU A 237 18.11 0.86 15.41
C LEU A 237 17.88 -0.26 14.39
N LEU A 238 17.01 -1.22 14.72
CA LEU A 238 16.61 -2.29 13.82
C LEU A 238 15.97 -1.74 12.53
N PHE A 239 15.07 -0.76 12.65
CA PHE A 239 14.46 -0.10 11.50
C PHE A 239 15.51 0.57 10.61
N LEU A 240 16.42 1.35 11.19
CA LEU A 240 17.46 2.07 10.43
C LEU A 240 18.41 1.11 9.71
N VAL A 241 18.85 0.04 10.38
CA VAL A 241 19.74 -0.96 9.78
C VAL A 241 19.02 -1.72 8.66
N ALA A 242 17.81 -2.21 8.92
CA ALA A 242 17.05 -2.99 7.95
C ALA A 242 16.62 -2.16 6.73
N THR A 243 16.36 -0.86 6.89
CA THR A 243 15.96 0.04 5.79
C THR A 243 17.13 0.79 5.12
N GLY A 244 18.37 0.65 5.60
CA GLY A 244 19.56 1.19 4.96
C GLY A 244 19.68 0.86 3.46
N PRO A 245 19.44 -0.40 3.02
CA PRO A 245 19.40 -0.75 1.60
C PRO A 245 18.34 0.02 0.79
N VAL A 246 17.20 0.34 1.41
CA VAL A 246 16.10 1.11 0.79
C VAL A 246 16.55 2.54 0.54
N VAL A 247 17.17 3.18 1.53
CA VAL A 247 17.71 4.55 1.42
C VAL A 247 18.79 4.62 0.34
N TRP A 248 19.70 3.65 0.32
CA TRP A 248 20.75 3.56 -0.70
C TRP A 248 20.17 3.38 -2.11
N LEU A 249 19.20 2.47 -2.27
CA LEU A 249 18.57 2.21 -3.55
C LEU A 249 17.79 3.44 -4.05
N PHE A 250 17.04 4.09 -3.17
CA PHE A 250 16.31 5.32 -3.47
C PHE A 250 17.28 6.44 -3.89
N GLY A 251 18.37 6.66 -3.14
CA GLY A 251 19.36 7.68 -3.45
C GLY A 251 20.04 7.45 -4.80
N ARG A 252 20.42 6.20 -5.10
CA ARG A 252 20.98 5.84 -6.42
C ARG A 252 19.96 6.02 -7.55
N TRP A 253 18.70 5.70 -7.30
CA TRP A 253 17.64 5.88 -8.29
C TRP A 253 17.38 7.37 -8.55
N ALA A 254 17.25 8.16 -7.50
CA ALA A 254 17.09 9.62 -7.58
C ALA A 254 18.25 10.27 -8.33
N TRP A 255 19.50 9.89 -8.03
CA TRP A 255 20.68 10.36 -8.76
C TRP A 255 20.59 10.05 -10.25
N ALA A 256 20.27 8.80 -10.61
CA ALA A 256 20.15 8.41 -12.00
C ALA A 256 19.04 9.17 -12.74
N VAL A 257 17.89 9.41 -12.08
CA VAL A 257 16.78 10.21 -12.61
C VAL A 257 17.17 11.68 -12.77
N TRP A 258 18.05 12.19 -11.90
CA TRP A 258 18.57 13.54 -12.03
C TRP A 258 19.42 13.70 -13.29
N GLN A 259 20.19 12.68 -13.64
CA GLN A 259 20.99 12.65 -14.86
C GLN A 259 20.14 12.39 -16.11
N ASP A 260 19.20 11.45 -16.04
CA ASP A 260 18.34 11.04 -17.15
C ASP A 260 16.95 10.61 -16.63
N GLU A 261 15.90 11.35 -17.01
CA GLU A 261 14.53 11.07 -16.59
C GLU A 261 14.02 9.71 -17.10
N ALA A 262 14.60 9.13 -18.16
CA ALA A 262 14.26 7.78 -18.63
C ALA A 262 14.59 6.67 -17.59
N ALA A 263 15.40 6.98 -16.58
CA ALA A 263 15.62 6.12 -15.42
C ALA A 263 14.36 5.98 -14.53
N ALA A 264 13.34 6.82 -14.70
CA ALA A 264 12.05 6.68 -14.02
C ALA A 264 11.15 5.66 -14.73
N ASN A 265 11.63 4.41 -14.82
CA ASN A 265 10.98 3.33 -15.57
C ASN A 265 10.43 2.23 -14.67
N PHE A 266 9.56 1.39 -15.26
CA PHE A 266 8.87 0.29 -14.61
C PHE A 266 9.81 -0.62 -13.79
N ASP A 267 10.95 -1.00 -14.37
CA ASP A 267 11.92 -1.90 -13.73
C ASP A 267 12.45 -1.36 -12.40
N ARG A 268 12.86 -0.09 -12.41
CA ARG A 268 13.41 0.55 -11.20
C ARG A 268 12.33 0.82 -10.17
N THR A 269 11.12 1.18 -10.60
CA THR A 269 9.96 1.30 -9.69
C THR A 269 9.63 -0.04 -9.03
N MET A 270 9.58 -1.14 -9.80
CA MET A 270 9.29 -2.47 -9.23
C MET A 270 10.41 -2.94 -8.29
N ARG A 271 11.68 -2.74 -8.65
CA ARG A 271 12.82 -3.06 -7.78
C ARG A 271 12.75 -2.26 -6.47
N MET A 272 12.39 -0.98 -6.54
CA MET A 272 12.22 -0.14 -5.35
C MET A 272 11.10 -0.69 -4.46
N ASN A 273 9.94 -1.02 -5.02
CA ASN A 273 8.82 -1.60 -4.28
C ASN A 273 9.19 -2.94 -3.61
N GLN A 274 9.88 -3.82 -4.34
CA GLN A 274 10.32 -5.13 -3.84
C GLN A 274 11.28 -5.00 -2.65
N VAL A 275 12.35 -4.21 -2.83
CA VAL A 275 13.39 -4.04 -1.79
C VAL A 275 12.80 -3.32 -0.59
N SER A 276 12.03 -2.24 -0.80
CA SER A 276 11.36 -1.51 0.27
C SER A 276 10.43 -2.43 1.07
N SER A 277 9.59 -3.19 0.37
CA SER A 277 8.63 -4.09 1.02
C SER A 277 9.32 -5.18 1.83
N LEU A 278 10.36 -5.81 1.28
CA LEU A 278 11.11 -6.85 1.98
C LEU A 278 11.82 -6.28 3.22
N CYS A 279 12.55 -5.17 3.07
CA CYS A 279 13.29 -4.54 4.15
C CYS A 279 12.38 -4.05 5.28
N MET A 280 11.28 -3.36 4.96
CA MET A 280 10.34 -2.86 5.96
C MET A 280 9.57 -4.00 6.63
N SER A 281 9.11 -4.99 5.86
CA SER A 281 8.43 -6.16 6.42
C SER A 281 9.35 -6.92 7.37
N LEU A 282 10.61 -7.14 6.97
CA LEU A 282 11.61 -7.78 7.82
C LEU A 282 11.86 -6.97 9.09
N ALA A 283 12.02 -5.65 8.98
CA ALA A 283 12.21 -4.77 10.13
C ALA A 283 11.08 -4.94 11.15
N PHE A 284 9.83 -4.75 10.73
CA PHE A 284 8.67 -4.81 11.62
C PHE A 284 8.38 -6.22 12.11
N ALA A 285 8.60 -7.26 11.29
CA ALA A 285 8.45 -8.64 11.74
C ALA A 285 9.51 -9.01 12.80
N LEU A 286 10.75 -8.56 12.65
CA LEU A 286 11.79 -8.79 13.66
C LEU A 286 11.49 -8.04 14.97
N MET A 287 10.85 -6.85 14.92
CA MET A 287 10.40 -6.14 16.13
C MET A 287 9.35 -6.93 16.93
N LEU A 288 8.66 -7.90 16.34
CA LEU A 288 7.74 -8.78 17.07
C LEU A 288 8.48 -9.84 17.91
N LEU A 289 9.77 -10.06 17.63
CA LEU A 289 10.59 -11.06 18.30
C LEU A 289 11.46 -10.47 19.42
N PHE A 290 11.69 -9.15 19.41
CA PHE A 290 12.65 -8.45 20.27
C PHE A 290 12.07 -7.21 20.92
#